data_AF-A0A2R6LAR5-F1
#
_entry.id   AF-A0A2R6LAR5-F1
#
_cell.length_a   1.000
_cell.length_b   1.000
_cell.length_c   1.000
_cell.angle_alpha   90.00
_cell.angle_beta   90.00
_cell.angle_gamma   90.00
#
_symmetry.space_group_name_H-M   'P 1'
#
loop_
_entity.id
_entity.type
_entity.pdbx_description
1 polymer ?
#
loop_
_entity_poly.entity_id
_entity_poly.type
_entity_poly.pdbx_seq_one_letter_code
_entity_poly.pdbx_strand_id
1 'polypeptide(L)'
;MYDYHVHSTYSDGSFLEWMVRAAADAGLDGVGIADHLIVSGVEKQLRRRRREGHALDVTYERRREAVRELRERADVAVFDAAEVDYHPADEARIERFREATLGTPWRVTELRRSSARTPHYQVTLE
;
A
#
# COMPACT_ATOMS: atom_id res chain seq x y z
N MET A 1 4.59 -14.88 -12.84
CA MET A 1 5.36 -14.35 -11.70
C MET A 1 4.66 -13.09 -11.18
N TYR A 2 4.66 -12.82 -9.87
CA TYR A 2 4.01 -11.63 -9.30
C TYR A 2 5.03 -10.70 -8.63
N ASP A 3 4.81 -9.39 -8.71
CA ASP A 3 5.48 -8.39 -7.87
C ASP A 3 4.44 -7.67 -7.01
N TYR A 4 4.35 -8.00 -5.74
CA TYR A 4 3.34 -7.41 -4.86
C TYR A 4 3.74 -6.03 -4.30
N HIS A 5 4.98 -5.57 -4.51
CA HIS A 5 5.57 -4.45 -3.78
C HIS A 5 6.06 -3.33 -4.71
N VAL A 6 5.12 -2.66 -5.36
CA VAL A 6 5.43 -1.41 -6.09
C VAL A 6 4.72 -0.22 -5.48
N HIS A 7 5.33 0.95 -5.61
CA HIS A 7 4.77 2.21 -5.12
C HIS A 7 4.27 3.06 -6.28
N SER A 8 3.28 3.91 -6.01
CA SER A 8 2.76 4.90 -6.94
C SER A 8 2.99 6.33 -6.45
N THR A 9 2.54 7.34 -7.21
CA THR A 9 2.53 8.74 -6.77
C THR A 9 1.63 9.03 -5.57
N TYR A 10 0.85 8.07 -5.08
CA TYR A 10 0.16 8.18 -3.80
C TYR A 10 1.12 8.00 -2.60
N SER A 11 2.36 7.57 -2.86
CA SER A 11 3.48 7.58 -1.93
C SER A 11 4.75 8.13 -2.61
N ASP A 12 5.75 7.29 -2.87
CA ASP A 12 7.08 7.65 -3.35
C ASP A 12 7.48 6.91 -4.64
N GLY A 13 6.49 6.36 -5.35
CA GLY A 13 6.69 5.72 -6.65
C GLY A 13 6.35 6.61 -7.86
N SER A 14 6.09 5.96 -8.99
CA SER A 14 5.72 6.63 -10.26
C SER A 14 4.22 6.61 -10.51
N PHE A 15 3.75 7.21 -11.62
CA PHE A 15 2.32 7.23 -11.92
C PHE A 15 1.74 5.81 -11.93
N LEU A 16 0.57 5.64 -11.31
CA LEU A 16 -0.07 4.34 -11.11
C LEU A 16 -0.18 3.51 -12.40
N GLU A 17 -0.59 4.16 -13.49
CA GLU A 17 -0.68 3.53 -14.80
C GLU A 17 0.67 3.10 -15.38
N TRP A 18 1.74 3.84 -15.09
CA TRP A 18 3.08 3.47 -15.54
C TRP A 18 3.60 2.24 -14.80
N MET A 19 3.30 2.13 -13.51
CA MET A 19 3.69 0.96 -12.72
C MET A 19 2.98 -0.31 -13.21
N VAL A 20 1.68 -0.22 -13.51
CA VAL A 20 0.91 -1.35 -14.05
C VAL A 20 1.42 -1.76 -15.43
N ARG A 21 1.68 -0.78 -16.32
CA ARG A 21 2.25 -1.07 -17.65
C ARG A 21 3.64 -1.67 -17.56
N ALA A 22 4.50 -1.15 -16.70
CA ALA A 22 5.84 -1.70 -16.49
C ALA A 22 5.81 -3.16 -16.02
N ALA A 23 4.83 -3.53 -15.19
CA ALA A 23 4.63 -4.93 -14.79
C ALA A 23 4.22 -5.82 -15.98
N ALA A 24 3.32 -5.34 -16.85
CA ALA A 24 2.94 -6.04 -18.06
C ALA A 24 4.12 -6.20 -19.04
N ASP A 25 4.87 -5.11 -19.27
CA ASP A 25 6.06 -5.10 -20.14
C ASP A 25 7.17 -6.04 -19.62
N ALA A 26 7.25 -6.21 -18.30
CA ALA A 26 8.16 -7.15 -17.64
C ALA A 26 7.69 -8.61 -17.70
N GLY A 27 6.50 -8.89 -18.24
CA GLY A 27 5.92 -10.23 -18.33
C GLY A 27 5.47 -10.81 -16.99
N LEU A 28 5.06 -9.95 -16.05
CA LEU A 28 4.46 -10.39 -14.78
C LEU A 28 3.00 -10.82 -14.99
N ASP A 29 2.53 -11.74 -14.17
CA ASP A 29 1.12 -12.15 -14.11
C ASP A 29 0.29 -11.17 -13.27
N GLY A 30 0.94 -10.36 -12.43
CA GLY A 30 0.28 -9.34 -11.64
C GLY A 30 1.21 -8.51 -10.76
N VAL A 31 0.66 -7.38 -10.30
CA VAL A 31 1.37 -6.33 -9.57
C VAL A 31 0.54 -5.81 -8.39
N GLY A 32 1.16 -5.68 -7.22
CA GLY A 32 0.55 -5.09 -6.03
C GLY A 32 0.97 -3.64 -5.82
N ILE A 33 0.00 -2.74 -5.82
CA ILE A 33 0.23 -1.31 -5.56
C ILE A 33 0.29 -1.13 -4.05
N ALA A 34 1.48 -1.18 -3.46
CA ALA A 34 1.72 -1.25 -2.03
C ALA A 34 2.24 0.09 -1.45
N ASP A 35 1.62 1.22 -1.81
CA ASP A 35 1.99 2.53 -1.26
C ASP A 35 2.08 2.55 0.28
N HIS A 36 2.95 3.42 0.80
CA HIS A 36 3.12 3.62 2.25
C HIS A 36 1.83 4.09 2.94
N LEU A 37 1.34 3.29 3.88
CA LEU A 37 0.20 3.57 4.73
C LEU A 37 0.65 3.78 6.19
N ILE A 38 0.64 5.04 6.62
CA ILE A 38 0.99 5.42 8.00
C ILE A 38 -0.27 5.85 8.75
N VAL A 39 -0.86 4.91 9.50
CA VAL A 39 -1.97 5.16 10.42
C VAL A 39 -1.46 5.07 11.85
N SER A 40 -0.90 6.17 12.36
CA SER A 40 -0.18 6.16 13.64
C SER A 40 -0.55 7.33 14.54
N GLY A 41 -0.58 7.08 15.86
CA GLY A 41 -0.59 8.13 16.89
C GLY A 41 0.80 8.46 17.44
N VAL A 42 1.85 7.77 16.98
CA VAL A 42 3.22 7.92 17.48
C VAL A 42 3.91 9.06 16.76
N GLU A 43 4.37 10.07 17.51
CA GLU A 43 4.97 11.29 16.94
C GLU A 43 6.15 11.01 16.00
N LYS A 44 6.95 9.97 16.25
CA LYS A 44 8.04 9.55 15.34
C LYS A 44 7.50 9.15 13.95
N GLN A 45 6.41 8.38 13.89
CA GLN A 45 5.79 7.96 12.63
C GLN A 45 5.12 9.13 11.93
N LEU A 46 4.45 10.00 12.69
CA LEU A 46 3.85 11.22 12.15
C LEU A 46 4.90 12.17 11.57
N ARG A 47 6.08 12.30 12.20
CA ARG A 47 7.22 13.05 11.64
C ARG A 47 7.76 12.43 10.37
N ARG A 48 7.87 11.10 10.32
CA ARG A 48 8.29 10.37 9.11
C ARG A 48 7.31 10.64 7.97
N ARG A 49 6.01 10.41 8.21
CA ARG A 49 4.93 10.69 7.27
C ARG A 49 5.00 12.10 6.69
N ARG A 50 5.14 13.11 7.55
CA ARG A 50 5.25 14.53 7.14
C ARG A 50 6.50 14.79 6.30
N ARG A 51 7.64 14.23 6.68
CA ARG A 51 8.92 14.43 5.99
C ARG A 51 8.93 13.79 4.60
N GLU A 52 8.33 12.61 4.47
CA GLU A 52 8.33 11.81 3.24
C GLU A 52 7.10 12.08 2.36
N GLY A 53 6.17 12.92 2.81
CA GLY A 53 4.99 13.31 2.03
C GLY A 53 3.95 12.22 1.86
N HIS A 54 4.03 11.13 2.63
CA HIS A 54 3.08 10.02 2.54
C HIS A 54 1.69 10.44 3.04
N ALA A 55 0.68 10.21 2.20
CA ALA A 55 -0.68 10.67 2.45
C ALA A 55 -1.74 9.60 2.17
N LEU A 56 -1.35 8.31 2.09
CA LEU A 56 -2.31 7.26 1.76
C LEU A 56 -3.44 7.12 2.79
N ASP A 57 -3.18 7.39 4.06
CA ASP A 57 -4.20 7.39 5.13
C ASP A 57 -5.36 8.37 4.87
N VAL A 58 -5.14 9.43 4.08
CA VAL A 58 -6.17 10.40 3.69
C VAL A 58 -6.59 10.27 2.23
N THR A 59 -5.74 9.70 1.36
CA THR A 59 -6.02 9.53 -0.07
C THR A 59 -6.45 8.12 -0.46
N TYR A 60 -6.61 7.22 0.50
CA TYR A 60 -6.88 5.79 0.29
C TYR A 60 -8.03 5.54 -0.68
N GLU A 61 -9.22 6.09 -0.43
CA GLU A 61 -10.40 5.85 -1.28
C GLU A 61 -10.19 6.30 -2.73
N ARG A 62 -9.56 7.46 -2.92
CA ARG A 62 -9.22 7.98 -4.24
C ARG A 62 -8.23 7.05 -4.96
N ARG A 63 -7.24 6.53 -4.24
CA ARG A 63 -6.26 5.59 -4.77
C ARG A 63 -6.90 4.24 -5.11
N ARG A 64 -7.78 3.74 -4.26
CA ARG A 64 -8.54 2.50 -4.46
C ARG A 64 -9.43 2.58 -5.70
N GLU A 65 -10.13 3.70 -5.90
CA GLU A 65 -10.92 3.93 -7.10
C GLU A 65 -10.05 3.92 -8.37
N ALA A 66 -8.90 4.60 -8.35
CA ALA A 66 -7.97 4.58 -9.46
C ALA A 66 -7.40 3.18 -9.76
N VAL A 67 -7.12 2.37 -8.73
CA VAL A 67 -6.72 0.95 -8.89
C VAL A 67 -7.85 0.13 -9.50
N ARG A 68 -9.10 0.33 -9.06
CA ARG A 68 -10.27 -0.36 -9.60
C ARG A 68 -10.47 -0.05 -11.09
N GLU A 69 -10.38 1.22 -11.50
CA GLU A 69 -10.45 1.61 -12.91
C GLU A 69 -9.32 0.99 -13.75
N LEU A 70 -8.11 0.90 -13.20
CA LEU A 70 -6.99 0.26 -13.87
C LEU A 70 -7.14 -1.25 -14.01
N ARG A 71 -7.70 -1.93 -12.99
CA ARG A 71 -7.98 -3.37 -13.04
C ARG A 71 -8.84 -3.76 -14.25
N GLU A 72 -9.77 -2.90 -14.66
CA GLU A 72 -10.69 -3.17 -15.78
C GLU A 72 -10.00 -3.13 -17.16
N ARG A 73 -8.80 -2.52 -17.25
CA ARG A 73 -8.10 -2.27 -18.52
C ARG A 73 -6.67 -2.83 -18.57
N ALA A 74 -6.20 -3.44 -17.51
CA ALA A 74 -4.83 -3.94 -17.41
C ALA A 74 -4.71 -5.37 -17.97
N ASP A 75 -3.60 -5.64 -18.64
CA ASP A 75 -3.26 -6.98 -19.15
C ASP A 75 -2.71 -7.93 -18.06
N VAL A 76 -2.51 -7.40 -16.85
CA VAL A 76 -2.00 -8.12 -15.67
C VAL A 76 -2.93 -7.94 -14.49
N ALA A 77 -2.94 -8.88 -13.55
CA ALA A 77 -3.71 -8.73 -12.32
C ALA A 77 -3.16 -7.56 -11.50
N VAL A 78 -3.99 -6.56 -11.21
CA VAL A 78 -3.60 -5.42 -10.35
C VAL A 78 -4.17 -5.64 -8.96
N PHE A 79 -3.35 -5.59 -7.92
CA PHE A 79 -3.79 -5.75 -6.54
C PHE A 79 -3.79 -4.41 -5.80
N ASP A 80 -4.91 -4.09 -5.15
CA ASP A 80 -4.99 -3.02 -4.16
C ASP A 80 -4.20 -3.51 -2.95
N ALA A 81 -3.00 -2.97 -2.70
CA ALA A 81 -2.14 -3.40 -1.60
C ALA A 81 -1.76 -2.21 -0.73
N ALA A 82 -1.13 -2.41 0.41
CA ALA A 82 -0.57 -1.31 1.19
C ALA A 82 0.66 -1.78 1.95
N GLU A 83 1.68 -0.93 2.02
CA GLU A 83 2.78 -1.11 2.95
C GLU A 83 2.46 -0.36 4.24
N VAL A 84 1.88 -1.08 5.21
CA VAL A 84 1.46 -0.56 6.50
C VAL A 84 2.66 -0.39 7.41
N ASP A 85 2.95 0.86 7.75
CA ASP A 85 3.87 1.20 8.83
C ASP A 85 3.33 0.70 10.15
N TYR A 86 4.07 -0.20 10.80
CA TYR A 86 3.62 -0.77 12.04
C TYR A 86 4.39 -0.25 13.23
N HIS A 87 3.62 -0.02 14.28
CA HIS A 87 4.09 0.15 15.62
C HIS A 87 3.10 -0.58 16.54
N PRO A 88 3.53 -1.35 17.55
CA PRO A 88 2.61 -2.10 18.43
C PRO A 88 1.52 -1.22 19.05
N ALA A 89 1.85 0.03 19.40
CA ALA A 89 0.88 0.99 19.94
C ALA A 89 -0.20 1.47 18.94
N ASP A 90 -0.10 1.09 17.66
CA ASP A 90 -0.99 1.50 16.59
C ASP A 90 -1.87 0.36 16.04
N GLU A 91 -1.75 -0.88 16.55
CA GLU A 91 -2.56 -2.02 16.10
C GLU A 91 -4.06 -1.70 16.06
N ALA A 92 -4.60 -1.11 17.13
CA ALA A 92 -6.01 -0.72 17.18
C ALA A 92 -6.38 0.40 16.19
N ARG A 93 -5.43 1.25 15.80
CA ARG A 93 -5.66 2.30 14.78
C ARG A 93 -5.65 1.69 13.39
N ILE A 94 -4.70 0.80 13.12
CA ILE A 94 -4.58 0.06 11.87
C ILE A 94 -5.85 -0.76 11.64
N GLU A 95 -6.32 -1.48 12.66
CA GLU A 95 -7.55 -2.29 12.55
C GLU A 95 -8.80 -1.43 12.33
N ARG A 96 -8.95 -0.30 13.04
CA ARG A 96 -10.07 0.63 12.78
C ARG A 96 -10.04 1.21 11.37
N PHE A 97 -8.84 1.53 10.86
CA PHE A 97 -8.70 2.02 9.49
C PHE A 97 -9.11 0.93 8.50
N ARG A 98 -8.61 -0.30 8.69
CA ARG A 98 -9.00 -1.47 7.91
C ARG A 98 -10.52 -1.68 7.87
N GLU A 99 -11.17 -1.68 9.02
CA GLU A 99 -12.62 -1.89 9.10
C GLU A 99 -13.38 -0.80 8.34
N ALA A 100 -12.93 0.46 8.44
CA ALA A 100 -13.58 1.59 7.82
C ALA A 100 -13.42 1.67 6.29
N THR A 101 -12.27 1.24 5.75
CA THR A 101 -11.93 1.45 4.33
C THR A 101 -12.02 0.20 3.47
N LEU A 102 -11.96 -0.98 4.09
CA LEU A 102 -11.73 -2.21 3.35
C LEU A 102 -12.85 -3.23 3.53
N GLY A 103 -13.50 -3.30 4.70
CA GLY A 103 -14.62 -4.21 4.94
C GLY A 103 -14.33 -5.71 4.69
N THR A 104 -13.10 -6.05 4.33
CA THR A 104 -12.61 -7.39 3.96
C THR A 104 -11.37 -7.76 4.78
N PRO A 105 -11.08 -9.06 4.94
CA PRO A 105 -9.83 -9.52 5.54
C PRO A 105 -8.63 -9.01 4.74
N TRP A 106 -7.61 -8.48 5.42
CA TRP A 106 -6.32 -8.23 4.79
C TRP A 106 -5.61 -9.58 4.60
N ARG A 107 -5.05 -9.83 3.41
CA ARG A 107 -4.07 -10.90 3.25
C ARG A 107 -2.69 -10.28 3.45
N VAL A 108 -2.06 -10.56 4.60
CA VAL A 108 -0.65 -10.18 4.81
C VAL A 108 0.19 -11.04 3.88
N THR A 109 0.87 -10.40 2.91
CA THR A 109 1.64 -11.11 1.89
C THR A 109 3.14 -11.09 2.18
N GLU A 110 3.66 -10.06 2.85
CA GLU A 110 5.06 -10.00 3.24
C GLU A 110 5.27 -9.18 4.53
N LEU A 111 6.13 -9.64 5.43
CA LEU A 111 6.58 -8.90 6.61
C LEU A 111 8.02 -8.45 6.41
N ARG A 112 8.24 -7.15 6.19
CA ARG A 112 9.60 -6.60 6.06
C ARG A 112 10.00 -5.80 7.30
N ARG A 113 11.06 -6.26 7.97
CA ARG A 113 11.76 -5.47 8.99
C ARG A 113 12.89 -4.69 8.32
N SER A 114 12.66 -3.42 7.99
CA SER A 114 13.71 -2.53 7.46
C SER A 114 14.78 -2.20 8.52
N SER A 115 14.45 -2.27 9.82
CA SER A 115 15.41 -2.24 10.92
C SER A 115 14.81 -2.78 12.23
N ALA A 116 15.65 -3.03 13.25
CA ALA A 116 15.23 -3.46 14.59
C ALA A 116 14.31 -2.47 15.34
N ARG A 117 14.05 -1.26 14.80
CA ARG A 117 13.37 -0.17 15.51
C ARG A 117 12.00 0.25 14.94
N THR A 118 11.61 -0.22 13.75
CA THR A 118 10.28 0.03 13.17
C THR A 118 9.93 -1.06 12.15
N PRO A 119 9.02 -2.00 12.44
CA PRO A 119 8.54 -2.97 11.45
C PRO A 119 7.55 -2.33 10.45
N HIS A 120 7.49 -2.82 9.21
CA HIS A 120 6.43 -2.51 8.24
C HIS A 120 5.82 -3.82 7.72
N TYR A 121 4.53 -3.82 7.41
CA TYR A 121 3.78 -4.99 6.94
C TYR A 121 3.23 -4.68 5.57
N GLN A 122 3.47 -5.55 4.61
CA GLN A 122 2.81 -5.47 3.33
C GLN A 122 1.53 -6.30 3.39
N VAL A 123 0.42 -5.67 3.03
CA VAL A 123 -0.89 -6.30 2.97
C VAL A 123 -1.40 -6.19 1.54
N THR A 124 -1.84 -7.32 0.99
CA THR A 124 -2.60 -7.38 -0.24
C THR A 124 -4.08 -7.48 0.12
N LEU A 125 -4.88 -6.66 -0.55
CA LEU A 125 -6.31 -6.53 -0.33
C LEU A 125 -6.96 -7.25 -1.51
N GLU A 126 -7.83 -8.23 -1.22
CA GLU A 126 -8.55 -8.98 -2.26
C GLU A 126 -9.56 -8.06 -2.97
#